data_AF-A0A1W9MGG6-F1
#
_entry.id   AF-A0A1W9MGG6-F1
#
_cell.length_a   1.000
_cell.length_b   1.000
_cell.length_c   1.000
_cell.angle_alpha   90.00
_cell.angle_beta   90.00
_cell.angle_gamma   90.00
#
_symmetry.space_group_name_H-M   'P 1'
#
loop_
_entity.id
_entity.type
_entity.pdbx_description
1 polymer ?
#
loop_
_entity_poly.entity_id
_entity_poly.type
_entity_poly.pdbx_seq_one_letter_code
_entity_poly.pdbx_strand_id
1 'polypeptide(L)' 'MYKFTEYFENEVLKKRSYLKKEWCIEILKNPLKMEEQEGNRFRFWGRVKEFDNKIFRVITLSDKITIHNAFPDRGFKQ' A
#
# COMPACT_ATOMS: atom_id res chain seq x y z
N MET A 1 -3.80 4.82 14.67
CA MET A 1 -2.97 3.59 14.65
C MET A 1 -3.27 2.84 13.37
N TYR A 2 -2.27 2.44 12.59
CA TYR A 2 -2.46 1.66 11.36
C TYR A 2 -2.66 0.18 11.69
N LYS A 3 -3.46 -0.51 10.88
CA LYS A 3 -3.76 -1.93 11.06
C LYS A 3 -3.39 -2.70 9.80
N PHE A 4 -3.18 -4.00 9.95
CA PHE A 4 -2.91 -4.92 8.85
C PHE A 4 -3.90 -6.07 8.93
N THR A 5 -4.48 -6.46 7.81
CA THR A 5 -5.33 -7.68 7.77
C THR A 5 -4.47 -8.94 7.90
N GLU A 6 -5.04 -10.04 8.39
CA GLU A 6 -4.35 -11.34 8.42
C GLU A 6 -3.85 -11.77 7.03
N TYR A 7 -4.63 -11.49 5.98
CA TYR A 7 -4.22 -11.70 4.61
C TYR A 7 -2.92 -10.94 4.27
N PHE A 8 -2.79 -9.69 4.74
CA PHE A 8 -1.58 -8.92 4.51
C PHE A 8 -0.37 -9.56 5.19
N GLU A 9 -0.52 -9.94 6.46
CA GLU A 9 0.58 -10.49 7.25
C GLU A 9 1.00 -11.88 6.76
N ASN A 10 0.04 -12.75 6.46
CA ASN A 10 0.28 -14.16 6.15
C ASN A 10 0.55 -14.41 4.66
N GLU A 11 -0.08 -13.64 3.76
CA GLU A 11 0.04 -13.85 2.31
C GLU A 11 0.88 -12.79 1.61
N VAL A 12 0.63 -11.50 1.89
CA VAL A 12 1.28 -10.40 1.16
C VAL A 12 2.76 -10.32 1.52
N LEU A 13 3.09 -10.28 2.81
CA LEU A 13 4.48 -10.23 3.28
C LEU A 13 5.25 -11.51 2.94
N LYS A 14 4.59 -12.67 3.02
CA LYS A 14 5.19 -13.96 2.64
C LYS A 14 5.57 -14.01 1.16
N LYS A 15 4.71 -13.52 0.26
CA LYS A 15 4.97 -13.49 -1.19
C LYS A 15 5.89 -12.33 -1.61
N ARG A 16 6.03 -11.30 -0.77
CA ARG A 16 6.79 -10.07 -1.04
C ARG A 16 7.70 -9.76 0.14
N SER A 17 8.71 -10.59 0.36
CA SER A 17 9.67 -10.44 1.47
C SER A 17 10.44 -9.11 1.47
N TYR A 18 10.48 -8.41 0.34
CA TYR A 18 11.04 -7.06 0.23
C TYR A 18 10.14 -5.96 0.81
N LEU A 19 8.84 -6.22 0.99
CA LEU A 19 7.87 -5.20 1.40
C LEU A 19 7.99 -4.93 2.90
N LYS A 20 8.14 -3.65 3.26
CA LYS A 20 8.17 -3.19 4.65
C LYS A 20 6.83 -2.57 5.05
N LYS A 21 6.37 -2.83 6.27
CA LYS A 21 5.11 -2.27 6.81
C LYS A 21 5.19 -0.75 6.90
N GLU A 22 6.36 -0.24 7.23
CA GLU A 22 6.70 1.18 7.36
C GLU A 22 6.47 1.92 6.04
N TRP A 23 6.85 1.32 4.90
CA TRP A 23 6.59 1.91 3.59
C TRP A 23 5.10 2.10 3.34
N CYS A 24 4.28 1.10 3.70
CA CYS A 24 2.83 1.21 3.53
C CYS A 24 2.26 2.36 4.38
N ILE A 25 2.72 2.47 5.62
CA ILE A 25 2.31 3.52 6.55
C ILE A 25 2.71 4.92 6.02
N GLU A 26 3.94 5.09 5.56
CA GLU A 26 4.41 6.37 5.03
C GLU A 26 3.66 6.79 3.76
N ILE A 27 3.34 5.84 2.88
CA ILE A 27 2.50 6.10 1.70
C ILE A 27 1.09 6.55 2.10
N LEU A 28 0.50 5.97 3.15
CA LEU A 28 -0.81 6.41 3.66
C LEU A 28 -0.75 7.81 4.30
N LYS A 29 0.37 8.18 4.93
CA LYS A 29 0.54 9.51 5.54
C LYS A 29 0.72 10.62 4.50
N ASN A 30 1.52 10.37 3.47
CA ASN A 30 1.82 11.32 2.40
C ASN A 30 1.65 10.66 1.03
N PRO A 31 0.40 10.38 0.61
CA PRO A 31 0.16 9.78 -0.69
C PRO A 31 0.40 10.79 -1.80
N LEU A 32 1.01 10.32 -2.89
CA LEU A 32 1.06 11.05 -4.16
C LEU A 32 -0.31 11.13 -4.82
N LYS A 33 -1.12 10.08 -4.63
CA LYS A 33 -2.47 9.99 -5.14
C LYS A 33 -3.30 9.11 -4.22
N MET A 34 -4.59 9.42 -4.09
CA MET A 34 -5.59 8.59 -3.46
C MET A 34 -6.75 8.40 -4.44
N GLU A 35 -7.26 7.18 -4.56
CA GLU A 35 -8.47 6.88 -5.32
C GLU A 35 -9.36 5.93 -4.52
N GLU A 36 -10.66 6.16 -4.59
CA GLU A 36 -11.66 5.21 -4.17
C GLU A 36 -11.85 4.13 -5.23
N GLN A 37 -11.94 2.88 -4.81
CA GLN A 37 -12.23 1.73 -5.66
C GLN A 37 -13.62 1.19 -5.30
N GLU A 38 -14.38 0.78 -6.33
CA GLU A 38 -15.64 0.05 -6.12
C GLU A 38 -15.45 -1.13 -5.16
N GLY A 39 -16.37 -1.28 -4.20
CA GLY A 39 -16.31 -2.33 -3.19
C GLY A 39 -15.57 -1.96 -1.90
N ASN A 40 -15.67 -0.70 -1.44
CA ASN A 40 -15.22 -0.25 -0.12
C ASN A 40 -13.70 -0.35 0.11
N ARG A 41 -12.90 -0.09 -0.93
CA ARG A 41 -11.44 -0.10 -0.84
C ARG A 41 -10.87 1.23 -1.30
N PHE A 42 -9.75 1.63 -0.70
CA PHE A 42 -9.02 2.82 -1.13
C PHE A 42 -7.62 2.45 -1.56
N ARG A 43 -7.18 3.07 -2.67
CA ARG A 43 -5.84 2.92 -3.23
C ARG A 43 -5.05 4.18 -2.93
N PHE A 44 -3.83 3.99 -2.43
CA PHE A 44 -2.87 5.04 -2.14
C PHE A 44 -1.61 4.76 -2.93
N TRP A 45 -1.05 5.78 -3.57
CA TRP A 45 0.23 5.67 -4.27
C TRP A 45 1.29 6.47 -3.56
N GLY A 46 2.51 5.97 -3.51
CA GLY A 46 3.65 6.72 -3.01
C GLY A 46 4.99 6.14 -3.44
N ARG A 47 6.04 6.96 -3.36
CA ARG A 47 7.41 6.57 -3.69
C ARG A 47 8.05 5.87 -2.51
N VAL A 48 8.72 4.75 -2.78
CA VAL A 48 9.59 4.07 -1.81
C VAL A 48 11.03 4.32 -2.22
N LYS A 49 11.72 5.22 -1.51
CA LYS A 49 13.10 5.62 -1.86
C LYS A 49 14.06 4.45 -1.78
N GLU A 50 13.90 3.61 -0.76
CA GLU A 50 14.72 2.43 -0.48
C GLU A 50 14.50 1.28 -1.48
N PHE A 51 13.55 1.42 -2.41
CA PHE A 51 13.26 0.44 -3.45
C PHE A 51 13.36 1.10 -4.84
N ASP A 52 14.55 1.63 -5.14
CA ASP A 52 14.88 2.35 -6.38
C ASP A 52 13.91 3.51 -6.69
N ASN A 53 13.42 4.19 -5.65
CA ASN A 53 12.41 5.25 -5.78
C ASN A 53 11.15 4.83 -6.57
N LYS A 54 10.82 3.53 -6.60
CA LYS A 54 9.65 3.01 -7.33
C LYS A 54 8.34 3.43 -6.66
N ILE A 55 7.30 3.54 -7.48
CA ILE A 55 5.95 3.79 -7.01
C ILE A 55 5.35 2.48 -6.49
N PHE A 56 4.78 2.54 -5.30
CA PHE A 56 3.98 1.47 -4.72
C PHE A 56 2.53 1.91 -4.65
N ARG A 57 1.64 0.93 -4.81
CA ARG A 57 0.22 1.06 -4.55
C ARG A 57 -0.12 0.27 -3.29
N VAL A 58 -0.71 0.95 -2.32
CA VAL A 58 -1.22 0.38 -1.07
C VAL A 58 -2.73 0.39 -1.12
N ILE A 59 -3.34 -0.74 -0.79
CA ILE A 59 -4.79 -0.92 -0.76
C ILE A 59 -5.22 -1.06 0.70
N THR A 60 -6.19 -0.25 1.09
CA THR A 60 -6.82 -0.29 2.42
C THR A 60 -8.29 -0.67 2.30
N LEU A 61 -8.90 -1.03 3.43
CA LEU A 61 -10.35 -1.19 3.56
C LEU A 61 -11.04 0.19 3.66
N SER A 62 -12.35 0.20 3.92
CA SER A 62 -13.17 1.42 3.95
C SER A 62 -12.73 2.43 5.01
N ASP A 63 -12.06 1.99 6.07
CA ASP A 63 -11.55 2.84 7.15
C ASP A 63 -10.27 3.61 6.79
N LYS A 64 -9.70 3.38 5.59
CA LYS A 64 -8.48 4.02 5.07
C LYS A 64 -7.21 3.81 5.90
N ILE A 65 -7.27 2.98 6.95
CA ILE A 65 -6.15 2.75 7.89
C ILE A 65 -5.81 1.26 8.04
N THR A 66 -6.73 0.37 7.68
CA THR A 66 -6.50 -1.08 7.66
C THR A 66 -5.94 -1.49 6.30
N ILE A 67 -4.64 -1.78 6.27
CA ILE A 67 -3.90 -2.15 5.07
C ILE A 67 -4.19 -3.61 4.73
N HIS A 68 -4.68 -3.82 3.50
CA HIS A 68 -5.07 -5.12 2.99
C HIS A 68 -4.04 -5.68 1.99
N ASN A 69 -3.45 -4.82 1.14
CA ASN A 69 -2.47 -5.26 0.14
C ASN A 69 -1.49 -4.13 -0.21
N ALA A 70 -0.29 -4.46 -0.68
CA ALA A 70 0.65 -3.48 -1.24
C ALA A 70 1.62 -4.12 -2.23
N PHE A 71 1.97 -3.38 -3.28
CA PHE A 71 2.89 -3.85 -4.32
C PHE A 71 3.46 -2.69 -5.17
N PRO A 72 4.61 -2.88 -5.83
CA PRO A 72 5.11 -1.93 -6.82
C PRO A 72 4.09 -1.76 -7.96
N ASP A 73 3.71 -0.53 -8.27
CA ASP A 73 2.80 -0.21 -9.37
C ASP A 73 3.61 0.20 -10.60
N ARG A 74 3.73 -0.72 -11.57
CA ARG A 74 4.44 -0.49 -12.84
C ARG A 74 3.61 0.31 -13.85
N GLY A 75 2.31 0.46 -13.60
CA GLY A 75 1.37 1.14 -14.49
C GLY A 75 1.04 2.57 -14.06
N PHE A 76 1.62 3.04 -12.95
CA PHE A 76 1.39 4.42 -12.50
C PHE A 76 1.98 5.40 -13.52
N LYS A 77 1.10 6.03 -14.29
CA LYS A 77 1.43 7.18 -15.13
C LYS A 77 1.16 8.43 -14.29
N GLN A 78 2.21 9.21 -14.06
CA GLN A 78 2.13 10.51 -13.38
C GLN A 78 1.33 11.51 -14.23
#